data_AF-A0AAD4KYP3-F1
#
_entry.id   AF-A0AAD4KYP3-F1
#
_cell.length_a   1.000
_cell.length_b   1.000
_cell.length_c   1.000
_cell.angle_alpha   90.00
_cell.angle_beta   90.00
_cell.angle_gamma   90.00
#
_symmetry.space_group_name_H-M   'P 1'
#
loop_
_entity.id
_entity.type
_entity.pdbx_description
1 polymer ?
#
loop_
_entity_poly.entity_id
_entity_poly.type
_entity_poly.pdbx_seq_one_letter_code
_entity_poly.pdbx_strand_id
1 'polypeptide(L)'
;MSSAYHKWTRRFYRWPSEQRDSSDEDESQYLTGKHIEPYPPQYDHHTIRSWGYIRGLSASAIVVANVLLFLTTTVILFMFKQTPYSEMDISAYSPLYDRLNIYRSEVHNNFTIYWPDNKPSIFQQRPSPEVDKAWERISSTESIALNADEVRRIGYDPAATWPAPKAEFGEGVYYGVIDVFHQLHCLDILRRTAWPEYYGDMRKNKKYTPIKWEDHLLHCTYVLMRSLTCHADMEVIIGQKFEGWPGLNLNFASTKQCRNFEEILEWKEANTIHQRTPWSVYPEEPIIEQSPEGVLTPYGNHMGLEDWVNSQGIELEIPSGLEWQPTKSNYHERPGHGHH
;
A
#
# COMPACT_ATOMS: atom_id res chain seq x y z
N MET A 1 -6.39 32.55 -16.33
CA MET A 1 -7.16 31.33 -16.64
C MET A 1 -8.62 31.56 -16.27
N SER A 2 -9.47 31.89 -17.25
CA SER A 2 -10.93 31.66 -17.25
C SER A 2 -11.47 32.22 -18.57
N SER A 3 -11.38 31.42 -19.64
CA SER A 3 -12.02 31.74 -20.92
C SER A 3 -12.16 30.47 -21.78
N ALA A 4 -12.83 29.45 -21.23
CA ALA A 4 -13.15 28.24 -21.98
C ALA A 4 -14.49 27.58 -21.59
N TYR A 5 -15.32 28.23 -20.76
CA TYR A 5 -16.53 27.59 -20.21
C TYR A 5 -17.87 28.24 -20.64
N HIS A 6 -17.89 29.06 -21.70
CA HIS A 6 -19.12 29.73 -22.16
C HIS A 6 -19.55 29.43 -23.60
N LYS A 7 -19.02 28.34 -24.19
CA LYS A 7 -19.27 28.01 -25.61
C LYS A 7 -20.30 26.91 -25.90
N TRP A 8 -21.13 26.48 -24.93
CA TRP A 8 -21.99 25.31 -25.15
C TRP A 8 -23.49 25.44 -24.82
N THR A 9 -24.07 26.65 -24.72
CA THR A 9 -25.52 26.80 -24.42
C THR A 9 -26.31 27.76 -25.31
N ARG A 10 -25.87 28.06 -26.55
CA ARG A 10 -26.66 28.88 -27.50
C ARG A 10 -26.88 28.24 -28.86
N ARG A 11 -27.33 26.98 -28.86
CA ARG A 11 -27.92 26.33 -30.04
C ARG A 11 -29.28 25.84 -29.59
N PHE A 12 -30.32 26.06 -30.40
CA PHE A 12 -31.75 25.88 -30.12
C PHE A 12 -32.45 27.07 -29.44
N TYR A 13 -32.69 28.14 -30.21
CA TYR A 13 -33.98 28.84 -30.30
C TYR A 13 -33.85 29.90 -31.39
N ARG A 14 -34.31 29.59 -32.61
CA ARG A 14 -34.53 30.59 -33.66
C ARG A 14 -35.79 30.20 -34.43
N TRP A 15 -36.85 30.96 -34.16
CA TRP A 15 -38.15 30.91 -34.81
C TRP A 15 -38.06 31.63 -36.16
N PRO A 16 -38.53 31.07 -37.29
CA PRO A 16 -38.72 31.83 -38.51
C PRO A 16 -40.10 32.49 -38.50
N SER A 17 -40.13 33.82 -38.57
CA SER A 17 -41.29 34.61 -38.96
C SER A 17 -41.42 34.57 -40.48
N GLU A 18 -42.47 33.95 -40.99
CA GLU A 18 -42.79 33.96 -42.42
C GLU A 18 -43.83 35.06 -42.68
N GLN A 19 -43.36 36.15 -43.31
CA GLN A 19 -44.20 37.19 -43.89
C GLN A 19 -44.89 36.62 -45.13
N ARG A 20 -46.22 36.74 -45.16
CA ARG A 20 -47.08 36.38 -46.28
C ARG A 20 -47.31 37.65 -47.10
N ASP A 21 -46.73 37.73 -48.29
CA ASP A 21 -47.04 38.76 -49.28
C ASP A 21 -47.97 38.16 -50.35
N SER A 22 -48.92 38.98 -50.78
CA SER A 22 -50.11 38.65 -51.56
C SER A 22 -49.86 38.39 -53.04
N SER A 23 -50.64 37.50 -53.64
CA SER A 23 -51.14 37.70 -55.01
C SER A 23 -52.51 37.06 -55.20
N ASP A 24 -53.42 37.92 -55.62
CA ASP A 24 -54.78 37.76 -56.14
C ASP A 24 -55.07 36.48 -56.92
N GLU A 25 -56.24 35.86 -56.68
CA GLU A 25 -57.34 35.73 -57.64
C GLU A 25 -58.48 34.85 -57.05
N ASP A 26 -59.71 35.22 -57.42
CA ASP A 26 -61.00 34.56 -57.21
C ASP A 26 -61.84 34.86 -55.94
N GLU A 27 -62.48 36.02 -56.06
CA GLU A 27 -63.83 36.37 -55.62
C GLU A 27 -64.91 35.26 -55.73
N SER A 28 -65.97 35.48 -54.94
CA SER A 28 -67.35 34.99 -55.06
C SER A 28 -67.62 33.63 -54.38
N GLN A 29 -68.62 33.43 -53.51
CA GLN A 29 -69.95 34.02 -53.43
C GLN A 29 -70.50 34.01 -52.00
N TYR A 30 -71.43 34.93 -51.79
CA TYR A 30 -72.30 35.11 -50.63
C TYR A 30 -73.14 33.88 -50.23
N LEU A 31 -73.41 33.78 -48.93
CA LEU A 31 -74.67 33.39 -48.28
C LEU A 31 -75.42 32.15 -48.80
N THR A 32 -75.55 31.13 -47.96
CA THR A 32 -76.84 30.45 -47.69
C THR A 32 -76.71 29.49 -46.51
N GLY A 33 -77.57 29.67 -45.52
CA GLY A 33 -77.70 28.73 -44.41
C GLY A 33 -78.32 27.41 -44.86
N LYS A 34 -77.82 26.30 -44.30
CA LYS A 34 -78.56 25.05 -44.16
C LYS A 34 -77.97 24.23 -43.01
N HIS A 35 -78.85 23.89 -42.07
CA HIS A 35 -78.61 22.91 -41.00
C HIS A 35 -78.10 21.59 -41.58
N ILE A 36 -77.06 21.03 -40.97
CA ILE A 36 -76.64 19.63 -41.15
C ILE A 36 -76.62 19.00 -39.76
N GLU A 37 -77.49 18.02 -39.53
CA GLU A 37 -77.50 17.17 -38.33
C GLU A 37 -76.23 16.31 -38.26
N PRO A 38 -75.69 16.03 -37.06
CA PRO A 38 -74.49 15.21 -36.92
C PRO A 38 -74.83 13.70 -36.95
N TYR A 39 -74.23 12.97 -37.89
CA TYR A 39 -74.07 11.51 -37.79
C TYR A 39 -72.94 11.17 -36.81
N PRO A 40 -73.08 10.16 -35.92
CA PRO A 40 -71.98 9.74 -35.06
C PRO A 40 -70.97 8.92 -35.87
N PRO A 41 -69.65 9.09 -35.65
CA PRO A 41 -68.65 8.28 -36.32
C PRO A 41 -68.57 6.89 -35.68
N GLN A 42 -68.66 5.84 -36.50
CA GLN A 42 -68.29 4.48 -36.10
C GLN A 42 -66.77 4.40 -36.02
N TYR A 43 -66.24 4.24 -34.80
CA TYR A 43 -64.81 3.96 -34.58
C TYR A 43 -64.56 2.46 -34.76
N ASP A 44 -63.69 2.13 -35.72
CA ASP A 44 -63.24 0.77 -35.98
C ASP A 44 -62.23 0.33 -34.89
N HIS A 45 -62.67 -0.58 -34.02
CA HIS A 45 -61.93 -1.00 -32.82
C HIS A 45 -60.76 -1.97 -33.09
N HIS A 46 -60.54 -2.41 -34.33
CA HIS A 46 -59.58 -3.48 -34.62
C HIS A 46 -58.12 -3.04 -34.77
N THR A 47 -57.84 -1.79 -35.17
CA THR A 47 -56.47 -1.31 -35.41
C THR A 47 -55.74 -0.84 -34.14
N ILE A 48 -56.46 -0.36 -33.13
CA ILE A 48 -55.90 0.19 -31.88
C ILE A 48 -55.28 -0.91 -31.01
N ARG A 49 -55.81 -2.14 -31.08
CA ARG A 49 -55.37 -3.24 -30.21
C ARG A 49 -53.96 -3.75 -30.59
N SER A 50 -53.61 -3.78 -31.87
CA SER A 50 -52.31 -4.28 -32.36
C SER A 50 -51.12 -3.38 -32.00
N TRP A 51 -51.32 -2.06 -31.96
CA TRP A 51 -50.27 -1.08 -31.63
C TRP A 51 -49.92 -1.06 -30.13
N GLY A 52 -50.85 -1.45 -29.25
CA GLY A 52 -50.59 -1.58 -27.81
C GLY A 52 -49.64 -2.73 -27.48
N TYR A 53 -49.76 -3.87 -28.19
CA TYR A 53 -48.88 -5.02 -28.00
C TYR A 53 -47.45 -4.75 -28.49
N ILE A 54 -47.28 -4.09 -29.64
CA ILE A 54 -45.95 -3.75 -30.17
C ILE A 54 -45.24 -2.72 -29.28
N ARG A 55 -45.97 -1.69 -28.78
CA ARG A 55 -45.43 -0.72 -27.83
C ARG A 55 -45.07 -1.36 -26.48
N GLY A 56 -45.90 -2.27 -25.96
CA GLY A 56 -45.62 -3.01 -24.73
C GLY A 56 -44.37 -3.88 -24.84
N LEU A 57 -44.21 -4.63 -25.94
CA LEU A 57 -43.04 -5.47 -26.19
C LEU A 57 -41.76 -4.63 -26.32
N SER A 58 -41.82 -3.48 -27.00
CA SER A 58 -40.68 -2.57 -27.10
C SER A 58 -40.29 -1.94 -25.75
N ALA A 59 -41.26 -1.58 -24.91
CA ALA A 59 -40.99 -1.07 -23.57
C ALA A 59 -40.38 -2.15 -22.66
N SER A 60 -40.91 -3.37 -22.69
CA SER A 60 -40.35 -4.52 -21.96
C SER A 60 -38.92 -4.85 -22.41
N ALA A 61 -38.64 -4.81 -23.72
CA ALA A 61 -37.30 -5.04 -24.24
C ALA A 61 -36.30 -3.97 -23.77
N ILE A 62 -36.70 -2.69 -23.72
CA ILE A 62 -35.87 -1.60 -23.20
C ILE A 62 -35.61 -1.79 -21.70
N VAL A 63 -36.63 -2.16 -20.91
CA VAL A 63 -36.46 -2.42 -19.47
C VAL A 63 -35.50 -3.59 -19.24
N VAL A 64 -35.66 -4.69 -19.96
CA VAL A 64 -34.77 -5.87 -19.87
C VAL A 64 -33.34 -5.49 -20.26
N ALA A 65 -33.16 -4.74 -21.35
CA ALA A 65 -31.84 -4.28 -21.77
C ALA A 65 -31.16 -3.40 -20.71
N ASN A 66 -31.90 -2.48 -20.07
CA ASN A 66 -31.36 -1.64 -18.99
C ASN A 66 -31.05 -2.45 -17.72
N VAL A 67 -31.85 -3.45 -17.38
CA VAL A 67 -31.58 -4.36 -16.25
C VAL A 67 -30.31 -5.17 -16.53
N LEU A 68 -30.17 -5.73 -17.72
CA LEU A 68 -28.96 -6.46 -18.11
C LEU A 68 -27.73 -5.54 -18.13
N LEU A 69 -27.87 -4.31 -18.63
CA LEU A 69 -26.79 -3.33 -18.61
C LEU A 69 -26.41 -2.95 -17.17
N PHE A 70 -27.38 -2.75 -16.28
CA PHE A 70 -27.13 -2.47 -14.85
C PHE A 70 -26.44 -3.64 -14.14
N LEU A 71 -26.90 -4.88 -14.38
CA LEU A 71 -26.32 -6.08 -13.79
C LEU A 71 -24.90 -6.31 -14.30
N THR A 72 -24.68 -6.21 -15.61
CA THR A 72 -23.34 -6.33 -16.19
C THR A 72 -22.41 -5.22 -15.70
N THR A 73 -22.87 -3.97 -15.63
CA THR A 73 -22.07 -2.86 -15.09
C THR A 73 -21.76 -3.08 -13.61
N THR A 74 -22.68 -3.64 -12.83
CA THR A 74 -22.46 -3.95 -11.40
C THR A 74 -21.46 -5.10 -11.23
N VAL A 75 -21.58 -6.17 -12.02
CA VAL A 75 -20.59 -7.27 -12.01
C VAL A 75 -19.22 -6.77 -12.45
N ILE A 76 -19.15 -5.96 -13.52
CA ILE A 76 -17.93 -5.28 -13.97
C ILE A 76 -17.38 -4.42 -12.84
N LEU A 77 -18.17 -3.56 -12.17
CA LEU A 77 -17.70 -2.74 -11.05
C LEU A 77 -17.25 -3.56 -9.83
N PHE A 78 -17.84 -4.74 -9.59
CA PHE A 78 -17.38 -5.66 -8.54
C PHE A 78 -16.08 -6.39 -8.92
N MET A 79 -15.89 -6.72 -10.20
CA MET A 79 -14.67 -7.33 -10.73
C MET A 79 -13.52 -6.32 -10.92
N PHE A 80 -13.85 -5.08 -11.26
CA PHE A 80 -12.96 -3.93 -11.38
C PHE A 80 -12.85 -3.13 -10.08
N LYS A 81 -13.47 -3.60 -8.98
CA LYS A 81 -13.08 -3.17 -7.65
C LYS A 81 -11.65 -3.67 -7.48
N GLN A 82 -10.72 -2.81 -7.88
CA GLN A 82 -9.28 -3.02 -7.87
C GLN A 82 -8.97 -3.86 -6.65
N THR A 83 -8.41 -5.06 -6.84
CA THR A 83 -7.87 -5.81 -5.71
C THR A 83 -6.96 -4.83 -4.99
N PRO A 84 -7.29 -4.35 -3.78
CA PRO A 84 -6.27 -3.67 -3.01
C PRO A 84 -5.19 -4.73 -2.88
N TYR A 85 -4.00 -4.49 -3.44
CA TYR A 85 -2.87 -5.37 -3.20
C TYR A 85 -2.86 -5.61 -1.69
N SER A 86 -3.01 -6.86 -1.27
CA SER A 86 -2.92 -7.16 0.14
C SER A 86 -1.54 -6.68 0.57
N GLU A 87 -1.41 -6.08 1.75
CA GLU A 87 -0.08 -5.73 2.27
C GLU A 87 0.85 -6.95 2.33
N MET A 88 0.26 -8.15 2.41
CA MET A 88 0.95 -9.43 2.29
C MET A 88 1.54 -9.68 0.90
N ASP A 89 0.95 -9.14 -0.18
CA ASP A 89 1.39 -9.34 -1.57
C ASP A 89 2.65 -8.53 -1.94
N ILE A 90 3.01 -7.57 -1.09
CA ILE A 90 4.17 -6.68 -1.26
C ILE A 90 5.17 -6.79 -0.10
N SER A 91 4.88 -7.63 0.90
CA SER A 91 5.77 -7.90 2.03
C SER A 91 6.41 -9.27 1.90
N ALA A 92 7.62 -9.44 2.43
CA ALA A 92 8.15 -10.79 2.66
C ALA A 92 7.27 -11.54 3.66
N TYR A 93 7.31 -12.88 3.59
CA TYR A 93 6.61 -13.70 4.57
C TYR A 93 7.08 -13.36 6.00
N SER A 94 6.12 -13.18 6.90
CA SER A 94 6.36 -13.01 8.33
C SER A 94 5.39 -13.89 9.10
N PRO A 95 5.86 -14.68 10.09
CA PRO A 95 4.98 -15.45 10.97
C PRO A 95 3.96 -14.60 11.72
N LEU A 96 4.21 -13.29 11.86
CA LEU A 96 3.29 -12.38 12.53
C LEU A 96 1.94 -12.30 11.82
N TYR A 97 1.89 -12.51 10.50
CA TYR A 97 0.62 -12.54 9.76
C TYR A 97 -0.28 -13.73 10.15
N ASP A 98 0.31 -14.82 10.65
CA ASP A 98 -0.43 -16.00 11.12
C ASP A 98 -0.73 -15.93 12.62
N ARG A 99 -0.01 -15.09 13.38
CA ARG A 99 -0.07 -15.02 14.85
C ARG A 99 -0.79 -13.78 15.39
N LEU A 100 -0.90 -12.72 14.60
CA LEU A 100 -1.47 -11.43 14.99
C LEU A 100 -2.37 -10.88 13.87
N ASN A 101 -3.57 -10.45 14.24
CA ASN A 101 -4.42 -9.66 13.36
C ASN A 101 -3.94 -8.22 13.39
N ILE A 102 -3.18 -7.80 12.37
CA ILE A 102 -2.62 -6.44 12.29
C ILE A 102 -3.69 -5.49 11.78
N TYR A 103 -4.19 -4.62 12.66
CA TYR A 103 -5.09 -3.54 12.26
C TYR A 103 -4.33 -2.33 11.75
N ARG A 104 -4.99 -1.54 10.89
CA ARG A 104 -4.50 -0.22 10.50
C ARG A 104 -5.11 0.84 11.40
N SER A 105 -4.31 1.82 11.77
CA SER A 105 -4.77 3.01 12.48
C SER A 105 -4.41 4.27 11.70
N GLU A 106 -5.29 5.26 11.77
CA GLU A 106 -4.97 6.60 11.32
C GLU A 106 -4.05 7.26 12.34
N VAL A 107 -2.91 7.76 11.88
CA VAL A 107 -1.94 8.46 12.70
C VAL A 107 -1.79 9.88 12.18
N HIS A 108 -2.17 10.84 13.01
CA HIS A 108 -1.92 12.26 12.78
C HIS A 108 -0.55 12.62 13.33
N ASN A 109 0.40 12.83 12.43
CA ASN A 109 1.76 13.20 12.80
C ASN A 109 1.92 14.72 12.74
N ASN A 110 2.42 15.27 13.83
CA ASN A 110 2.96 16.62 13.82
C ASN A 110 4.49 16.53 13.84
N PHE A 111 5.11 16.66 12.67
CA PHE A 111 6.57 16.67 12.54
C PHE A 111 7.14 18.10 12.52
N THR A 112 6.41 19.09 13.05
CA THR A 112 6.91 20.47 13.13
C THR A 112 8.24 20.51 13.89
N ILE A 113 9.15 21.37 13.44
CA ILE A 113 10.40 21.65 14.18
C ILE A 113 10.23 22.82 15.16
N TYR A 114 9.01 23.36 15.26
CA TYR A 114 8.65 24.52 16.07
C TYR A 114 7.53 24.18 17.05
N TRP A 115 7.80 24.40 18.35
CA TRP A 115 6.95 23.97 19.47
C TRP A 115 6.73 25.14 20.45
N PRO A 116 5.84 26.09 20.14
CA PRO A 116 5.68 27.30 20.95
C PRO A 116 5.09 27.00 22.35
N ASP A 117 4.07 26.15 22.43
CA ASP A 117 3.30 25.95 23.67
C ASP A 117 3.07 24.47 24.06
N ASN A 118 3.36 23.51 23.17
CA ASN A 118 3.17 22.07 23.43
C ASN A 118 4.52 21.39 23.62
N LYS A 119 4.63 20.54 24.65
CA LYS A 119 5.80 19.65 24.78
C LYS A 119 5.87 18.77 23.52
N PRO A 120 7.02 18.71 22.83
CA PRO A 120 7.18 17.79 21.71
C PRO A 120 7.05 16.35 22.21
N SER A 121 6.85 15.43 21.27
CA SER A 121 6.85 13.99 21.57
C SER A 121 8.07 13.63 22.43
N ILE A 122 7.92 12.67 23.36
CA ILE A 122 9.06 12.21 24.19
C ILE A 122 10.26 11.79 23.31
N PHE A 123 9.98 11.25 22.12
CA PHE A 123 10.99 10.83 21.14
C PHE A 123 11.74 11.98 20.45
N GLN A 124 11.26 13.23 20.59
CA GLN A 124 11.86 14.45 20.04
C GLN A 124 12.55 15.31 21.12
N GLN A 125 12.48 14.90 22.38
CA GLN A 125 13.09 15.63 23.49
C GLN A 125 14.60 15.37 23.58
N ARG A 126 15.31 16.27 24.28
CA ARG A 126 16.74 16.09 24.57
C ARG A 126 16.98 14.85 25.45
N PRO A 127 18.18 14.24 25.41
CA PRO A 127 18.52 13.10 26.25
C PRO A 127 18.17 13.32 27.72
N SER A 128 17.44 12.34 28.28
CA SER A 128 17.09 12.23 29.69
C SER A 128 16.77 10.76 30.01
N PRO A 129 16.72 10.36 31.28
CA PRO A 129 16.32 9.00 31.66
C PRO A 129 14.93 8.61 31.15
N GLU A 130 13.99 9.56 31.10
CA GLU A 130 12.63 9.32 30.58
C GLU A 130 12.63 9.10 29.06
N VAL A 131 13.45 9.86 28.33
CA VAL A 131 13.63 9.67 26.89
C VAL A 131 14.28 8.32 26.60
N ASP A 132 15.32 7.96 27.34
CA ASP A 132 15.99 6.67 27.17
C ASP A 132 15.06 5.50 27.44
N LYS A 133 14.24 5.57 28.51
CA LYS A 133 13.23 4.55 28.79
C LYS A 133 12.18 4.42 27.67
N ALA A 134 11.74 5.55 27.11
CA ALA A 134 10.77 5.54 26.02
C ALA A 134 11.36 4.90 24.74
N TRP A 135 12.60 5.25 24.40
CA TRP A 135 13.31 4.66 23.27
C TRP A 135 13.59 3.17 23.48
N GLU A 136 14.07 2.76 24.66
CA GLU A 136 14.38 1.37 25.00
C GLU A 136 13.17 0.44 24.82
N ARG A 137 11.98 0.89 25.21
CA ARG A 137 10.73 0.13 25.02
C ARG A 137 10.51 -0.25 23.55
N ILE A 138 10.66 0.72 22.64
CA ILE A 138 10.33 0.53 21.23
C ILE A 138 11.51 0.01 20.39
N SER A 139 12.73 0.08 20.91
CA SER A 139 13.96 -0.31 20.20
C SER A 139 14.58 -1.61 20.71
N SER A 140 13.98 -2.25 21.72
CA SER A 140 14.41 -3.56 22.21
C SER A 140 14.39 -4.60 21.09
N THR A 141 15.55 -5.20 20.82
CA THR A 141 15.75 -6.29 19.85
C THR A 141 15.59 -7.68 20.47
N GLU A 142 14.91 -7.76 21.62
CA GLU A 142 14.62 -9.05 22.23
C GLU A 142 13.82 -9.96 21.29
N SER A 143 14.14 -11.24 21.35
CA SER A 143 13.70 -12.21 20.36
C SER A 143 12.34 -12.81 20.71
N ILE A 144 11.56 -13.09 19.67
CA ILE A 144 10.40 -13.97 19.73
C ILE A 144 10.82 -15.42 19.42
N ALA A 145 10.02 -16.38 19.88
CA ALA A 145 10.20 -17.79 19.53
C ALA A 145 9.64 -18.08 18.13
N LEU A 146 10.44 -18.76 17.31
CA LEU A 146 10.06 -19.33 16.02
C LEU A 146 10.15 -20.85 16.07
N ASN A 147 9.30 -21.54 15.32
CA ASN A 147 9.44 -22.98 15.07
C ASN A 147 10.15 -23.25 13.73
N ALA A 148 10.56 -24.50 13.50
CA ALA A 148 11.27 -24.89 12.29
C ALA A 148 10.49 -24.60 10.99
N ASP A 149 9.16 -24.72 10.99
CA ASP A 149 8.34 -24.47 9.80
C ASP A 149 8.31 -22.97 9.46
N GLU A 150 8.26 -22.10 10.46
CA GLU A 150 8.35 -20.66 10.28
C GLU A 150 9.73 -20.25 9.76
N VAL A 151 10.81 -20.80 10.30
CA VAL A 151 12.18 -20.57 9.82
C VAL A 151 12.29 -20.93 8.33
N ARG A 152 11.76 -22.09 7.93
CA ARG A 152 11.72 -22.51 6.52
C ARG A 152 10.90 -21.58 5.64
N ARG A 153 9.72 -21.14 6.10
CA ARG A 153 8.85 -20.23 5.34
C ARG A 153 9.44 -18.83 5.18
N ILE A 154 10.27 -18.39 6.14
CA ILE A 154 11.06 -17.15 6.01
C ILE A 154 12.17 -17.32 4.96
N GLY A 155 12.63 -18.55 4.73
CA GLY A 155 13.62 -18.92 3.72
C GLY A 155 14.91 -19.51 4.28
N TYR A 156 15.03 -19.64 5.59
CA TYR A 156 16.22 -20.16 6.25
C TYR A 156 16.15 -21.68 6.45
N ASP A 157 17.30 -22.34 6.49
CA ASP A 157 17.39 -23.74 6.91
C ASP A 157 17.49 -23.82 8.45
N PRO A 158 16.56 -24.51 9.13
CA PRO A 158 16.65 -24.74 10.57
C PRO A 158 17.97 -25.40 11.01
N ALA A 159 18.64 -26.18 10.15
CA ALA A 159 19.94 -26.80 10.46
C ALA A 159 21.12 -25.80 10.42
N ALA A 160 20.94 -24.66 9.76
CA ALA A 160 21.90 -23.55 9.71
C ALA A 160 21.49 -22.37 10.63
N THR A 161 20.37 -22.50 11.34
CA THR A 161 19.81 -21.45 12.20
C THR A 161 20.14 -21.76 13.66
N TRP A 162 20.59 -20.75 14.41
CA TRP A 162 20.93 -20.91 15.83
C TRP A 162 19.70 -21.30 16.66
N PRO A 163 19.67 -22.48 17.31
CA PRO A 163 18.55 -22.91 18.14
C PRO A 163 18.59 -22.26 19.53
N ALA A 164 17.42 -22.11 20.13
CA ALA A 164 17.29 -21.77 21.54
C ALA A 164 17.68 -22.97 22.43
N PRO A 165 18.18 -22.75 23.67
CA PRO A 165 18.54 -23.83 24.57
C PRO A 165 17.37 -24.79 24.81
N LYS A 166 17.57 -26.07 24.46
CA LYS A 166 16.54 -27.10 24.55
C LYS A 166 16.03 -27.28 25.97
N ALA A 167 16.94 -27.19 26.95
CA ALA A 167 16.60 -27.28 28.37
C ALA A 167 15.62 -26.19 28.85
N GLU A 168 15.56 -25.04 28.18
CA GLU A 168 14.69 -23.92 28.55
C GLU A 168 13.41 -23.83 27.71
N PHE A 169 13.54 -24.02 26.39
CA PHE A 169 12.46 -23.72 25.45
C PHE A 169 11.89 -24.96 24.74
N GLY A 170 12.49 -26.13 24.94
CA GLY A 170 12.17 -27.34 24.19
C GLY A 170 12.90 -27.43 22.86
N GLU A 171 12.62 -28.51 22.12
CA GLU A 171 13.28 -28.79 20.84
C GLU A 171 12.67 -27.98 19.69
N GLY A 172 13.50 -27.55 18.74
CA GLY A 172 13.04 -26.87 17.51
C GLY A 172 12.54 -25.44 17.70
N VAL A 173 13.01 -24.75 18.76
CA VAL A 173 12.75 -23.32 18.98
C VAL A 173 13.93 -22.50 18.49
N TYR A 174 13.66 -21.43 17.77
CA TYR A 174 14.65 -20.51 17.20
C TYR A 174 14.35 -19.08 17.61
N TYR A 175 15.39 -18.24 17.63
CA TYR A 175 15.26 -16.81 17.92
C TYR A 175 14.93 -16.03 16.65
N GLY A 176 13.94 -15.13 16.73
CA GLY A 176 13.64 -14.17 15.67
C GLY A 176 13.49 -12.76 16.21
N VAL A 177 13.95 -11.77 15.45
CA VAL A 177 13.71 -10.35 15.77
C VAL A 177 12.78 -9.78 14.70
N ILE A 178 11.70 -9.13 15.13
CA ILE A 178 10.80 -8.45 14.21
C ILE A 178 11.54 -7.20 13.68
N ASP A 179 11.64 -7.07 12.36
CA ASP A 179 12.54 -6.12 11.70
C ASP A 179 12.30 -4.65 12.10
N VAL A 180 11.06 -4.22 12.37
CA VAL A 180 10.78 -2.84 12.82
C VAL A 180 11.53 -2.48 14.11
N PHE A 181 11.75 -3.42 15.03
CA PHE A 181 12.51 -3.18 16.25
C PHE A 181 14.02 -3.11 16.00
N HIS A 182 14.54 -3.86 15.02
CA HIS A 182 15.92 -3.70 14.56
C HIS A 182 16.13 -2.33 13.89
N GLN A 183 15.17 -1.88 13.07
CA GLN A 183 15.22 -0.52 12.51
C GLN A 183 15.18 0.55 13.59
N LEU A 184 14.30 0.43 14.60
CA LEU A 184 14.22 1.36 15.72
C LEU A 184 15.47 1.30 16.62
N HIS A 185 16.08 0.13 16.78
CA HIS A 185 17.41 -0.03 17.40
C HIS A 185 18.48 0.75 16.64
N CYS A 186 18.56 0.58 15.31
CA CYS A 186 19.50 1.33 14.48
C CYS A 186 19.27 2.84 14.62
N LEU A 187 18.02 3.29 14.65
CA LEU A 187 17.68 4.70 14.86
C LEU A 187 18.09 5.20 16.24
N ASP A 188 17.88 4.42 17.31
CA ASP A 188 18.32 4.78 18.66
C ASP A 188 19.85 4.85 18.79
N ILE A 189 20.57 3.95 18.12
CA ILE A 189 22.05 3.99 18.05
C ILE A 189 22.53 5.29 17.41
N LEU A 190 21.94 5.70 16.28
CA LEU A 190 22.26 6.96 15.61
C LEU A 190 21.89 8.15 16.49
N ARG A 191 20.70 8.12 17.10
CA ARG A 191 20.24 9.11 18.07
C ARG A 191 21.27 9.25 19.18
N ARG A 192 21.63 8.20 19.92
CA ARG A 192 22.59 8.32 21.04
C ARG A 192 23.97 8.80 20.58
N THR A 193 24.42 8.38 19.41
CA THR A 193 25.71 8.80 18.83
C THR A 193 25.78 10.30 18.55
N ALA A 194 24.65 10.95 18.23
CA ALA A 194 24.60 12.38 17.95
C ALA A 194 24.57 13.29 19.20
N TRP A 195 24.55 12.71 20.41
CA TRP A 195 24.59 13.45 21.69
C TRP A 195 25.74 12.96 22.59
N PRO A 196 27.01 13.10 22.14
CA PRO A 196 28.17 12.62 22.89
C PRO A 196 28.36 13.33 24.24
N GLU A 197 27.78 14.52 24.44
CA GLU A 197 27.83 15.23 25.72
C GLU A 197 27.06 14.50 26.82
N TYR A 198 26.04 13.72 26.45
CA TYR A 198 25.22 12.94 27.39
C TYR A 198 25.66 11.47 27.45
N TYR A 199 25.85 10.83 26.29
CA TYR A 199 26.16 9.40 26.20
C TYR A 199 27.65 9.07 26.22
N GLY A 200 28.51 10.08 26.14
CA GLY A 200 29.94 9.90 25.86
C GLY A 200 30.19 9.53 24.40
N ASP A 201 31.47 9.45 24.04
CA ASP A 201 31.87 9.03 22.70
C ASP A 201 31.74 7.51 22.55
N MET A 202 30.59 7.08 22.05
CA MET A 202 30.23 5.67 21.85
C MET A 202 31.22 4.91 20.96
N ARG A 203 31.98 5.61 20.09
CA ARG A 203 33.05 5.01 19.25
C ARG A 203 34.17 4.39 20.09
N LYS A 204 34.36 4.88 21.31
CA LYS A 204 35.38 4.40 22.24
C LYS A 204 34.93 3.16 23.03
N ASN A 205 33.66 2.77 22.93
CA ASN A 205 33.14 1.59 23.62
C ASN A 205 33.61 0.31 22.92
N LYS A 206 34.70 -0.27 23.41
CA LYS A 206 35.25 -1.57 22.95
C LYS A 206 34.55 -2.78 23.60
N LYS A 207 33.22 -2.76 23.72
CA LYS A 207 32.52 -3.84 24.43
C LYS A 207 32.36 -5.05 23.51
N TYR A 208 33.20 -6.07 23.68
CA TYR A 208 33.08 -7.49 23.26
C TYR A 208 32.33 -7.81 21.95
N THR A 209 32.37 -6.92 20.97
CA THR A 209 31.74 -7.11 19.67
C THR A 209 32.87 -7.13 18.65
N PRO A 210 32.96 -8.14 17.77
CA PRO A 210 34.02 -8.21 16.76
C PRO A 210 33.93 -7.08 15.73
N ILE A 211 32.80 -6.37 15.69
CA ILE A 211 32.48 -5.29 14.77
C ILE A 211 32.91 -3.95 15.37
N LYS A 212 33.62 -3.13 14.58
CA LYS A 212 33.96 -1.76 14.99
C LYS A 212 32.70 -0.91 15.05
N TRP A 213 32.68 0.08 15.94
CA TRP A 213 31.52 0.95 16.09
C TRP A 213 31.19 1.71 14.80
N GLU A 214 32.22 2.11 14.04
CA GLU A 214 32.06 2.77 12.74
C GLU A 214 31.32 1.88 11.73
N ASP A 215 31.68 0.60 11.66
CA ASP A 215 31.03 -0.37 10.77
C ASP A 215 29.56 -0.58 11.20
N HIS A 216 29.28 -0.58 12.50
CA HIS A 216 27.91 -0.65 13.01
C HIS A 216 27.08 0.59 12.62
N LEU A 217 27.66 1.80 12.64
CA LEU A 217 26.97 3.01 12.17
C LEU A 217 26.69 2.96 10.66
N LEU A 218 27.63 2.43 9.86
CA LEU A 218 27.42 2.23 8.42
C LEU A 218 26.28 1.23 8.16
N HIS A 219 26.24 0.12 8.90
CA HIS A 219 25.12 -0.83 8.87
C HIS A 219 23.78 -0.16 9.21
N CYS A 220 23.71 0.56 10.34
CA CYS A 220 22.49 1.23 10.79
C CYS A 220 21.96 2.23 9.76
N THR A 221 22.84 3.05 9.18
CA THR A 221 22.44 4.02 8.15
C THR A 221 21.95 3.33 6.87
N TYR A 222 22.62 2.24 6.46
CA TYR A 222 22.21 1.46 5.30
C TYR A 222 20.84 0.78 5.51
N VAL A 223 20.63 0.10 6.64
CA VAL A 223 19.36 -0.56 6.99
C VAL A 223 18.20 0.44 6.97
N LEU A 224 18.37 1.60 7.59
CA LEU A 224 17.33 2.63 7.63
C LEU A 224 17.04 3.18 6.23
N MET A 225 18.08 3.47 5.43
CA MET A 225 17.90 3.93 4.05
C MET A 225 17.17 2.90 3.19
N ARG A 226 17.54 1.62 3.29
CA ARG A 226 16.88 0.53 2.56
C ARG A 226 15.43 0.34 3.00
N SER A 227 15.13 0.43 4.30
CA SER A 227 13.76 0.36 4.79
C SER A 227 12.90 1.54 4.28
N LEU A 228 13.42 2.77 4.37
CA LEU A 228 12.72 3.97 3.90
C LEU A 228 12.46 3.96 2.40
N THR A 229 13.40 3.46 1.60
CA THR A 229 13.24 3.35 0.14
C THR A 229 12.35 2.18 -0.27
N CYS A 230 12.32 1.10 0.52
CA CYS A 230 11.36 0.00 0.34
C CYS A 230 9.92 0.46 0.62
N HIS A 231 9.73 1.24 1.67
CA HIS A 231 8.44 1.81 2.06
C HIS A 231 8.32 3.28 1.61
N ALA A 232 8.77 3.57 0.38
CA ALA A 232 8.86 4.93 -0.14
C ALA A 232 7.52 5.68 -0.04
N ASP A 233 7.46 6.62 0.92
CA ASP A 233 6.26 7.40 1.17
C ASP A 233 6.02 8.39 0.04
N MET A 234 4.79 8.40 -0.48
CA MET A 234 4.38 9.25 -1.59
C MET A 234 3.64 10.53 -1.14
N GLU A 235 3.51 10.76 0.17
CA GLU A 235 2.93 11.99 0.69
C GLU A 235 3.77 13.20 0.29
N VAL A 236 3.08 14.27 -0.12
CA VAL A 236 3.71 15.51 -0.59
C VAL A 236 3.73 16.53 0.54
N ILE A 237 4.93 16.95 0.91
CA ILE A 237 5.14 18.06 1.86
C ILE A 237 4.86 19.38 1.13
N ILE A 238 3.96 20.20 1.68
CA ILE A 238 3.51 21.45 1.07
C ILE A 238 4.17 22.65 1.73
N GLY A 239 4.58 23.61 0.89
CA GLY A 239 5.09 24.89 1.32
C GLY A 239 4.00 25.83 1.86
N GLN A 240 4.24 26.46 3.00
CA GLN A 240 3.32 27.38 3.69
C GLN A 240 4.06 28.59 4.28
N LYS A 241 3.32 29.67 4.58
CA LYS A 241 3.82 30.85 5.29
C LYS A 241 3.40 30.77 6.75
N PHE A 242 4.37 30.72 7.66
CA PHE A 242 4.10 30.81 9.10
C PHE A 242 4.23 32.24 9.59
N GLU A 243 3.40 32.62 10.55
CA GLU A 243 3.49 33.91 11.22
C GLU A 243 4.85 34.03 11.93
N GLY A 244 5.53 35.17 11.77
CA GLY A 244 6.84 35.42 12.39
C GLY A 244 8.05 34.77 11.69
N TRP A 245 7.86 33.93 10.67
CA TRP A 245 8.97 33.28 9.95
C TRP A 245 9.24 33.97 8.61
N PRO A 246 10.50 34.28 8.23
CA PRO A 246 10.81 34.80 6.90
C PRO A 246 10.63 33.69 5.84
N GLY A 247 10.20 34.09 4.63
CA GLY A 247 10.17 33.17 3.47
C GLY A 247 9.12 32.05 3.50
N LEU A 248 9.38 31.03 2.66
CA LEU A 248 8.62 29.79 2.52
C LEU A 248 9.04 28.80 3.61
N ASN A 249 8.08 28.16 4.27
CA ASN A 249 8.30 27.08 5.23
C ASN A 249 7.65 25.80 4.69
N LEU A 250 8.12 24.64 5.13
CA LEU A 250 7.48 23.36 4.79
C LEU A 250 6.58 22.92 5.94
N ASN A 251 5.34 22.56 5.62
CA ASN A 251 4.43 21.97 6.60
C ASN A 251 4.58 20.44 6.58
N PHE A 252 5.14 19.91 7.66
CA PHE A 252 5.37 18.48 7.83
C PHE A 252 4.23 17.76 8.55
N ALA A 253 3.12 18.45 8.87
CA ALA A 253 1.94 17.80 9.42
C ALA A 253 1.36 16.84 8.38
N SER A 254 1.11 15.61 8.78
CA SER A 254 0.66 14.53 7.91
C SER A 254 -0.36 13.64 8.59
N THR A 255 -1.24 13.02 7.81
CA THR A 255 -2.16 12.00 8.28
C THR A 255 -1.92 10.72 7.49
N LYS A 256 -1.57 9.65 8.19
CA LYS A 256 -1.14 8.38 7.58
C LYS A 256 -2.01 7.23 8.04
N GLN A 257 -2.19 6.25 7.18
CA GLN A 257 -2.73 4.95 7.55
C GLN A 257 -1.56 4.02 7.78
N CYS A 258 -1.31 3.67 9.04
CA CYS A 258 -0.17 2.85 9.46
C CYS A 258 -0.66 1.52 10.01
N ARG A 259 0.20 0.50 9.99
CA ARG A 259 0.01 -0.66 10.88
C ARG A 259 0.00 -0.16 12.32
N ASN A 260 -0.91 -0.67 13.14
CA ASN A 260 -0.97 -0.30 14.53
C ASN A 260 0.30 -0.80 15.26
N PHE A 261 1.27 0.10 15.42
CA PHE A 261 2.56 -0.23 16.00
C PHE A 261 2.43 -0.67 17.47
N GLU A 262 1.48 -0.10 18.22
CA GLU A 262 1.29 -0.46 19.62
C GLU A 262 0.83 -1.92 19.78
N GLU A 263 -0.06 -2.40 18.92
CA GLU A 263 -0.46 -3.82 18.93
C GLU A 263 0.71 -4.75 18.62
N ILE A 264 1.58 -4.37 17.68
CA ILE A 264 2.79 -5.14 17.34
C ILE A 264 3.76 -5.14 18.52
N LEU A 265 3.91 -3.99 19.19
CA LEU A 265 4.76 -3.83 20.38
C LEU A 265 4.24 -4.64 21.55
N GLU A 266 2.97 -4.51 21.91
CA GLU A 266 2.35 -5.28 23.00
C GLU A 266 2.40 -6.78 22.72
N TRP A 267 2.13 -7.20 21.47
CA TRP A 267 2.26 -8.60 21.07
C TRP A 267 3.70 -9.08 21.21
N LYS A 268 4.70 -8.29 20.76
CA LYS A 268 6.11 -8.62 20.97
C LYS A 268 6.42 -8.76 22.46
N GLU A 269 6.10 -7.75 23.27
CA GLU A 269 6.34 -7.73 24.72
C GLU A 269 5.76 -8.98 25.42
N ALA A 270 4.59 -9.46 24.97
CA ALA A 270 3.96 -10.66 25.50
C ALA A 270 4.57 -11.99 24.99
N ASN A 271 5.29 -11.98 23.88
CA ASN A 271 5.82 -13.18 23.20
C ASN A 271 7.35 -13.23 23.13
N THR A 272 8.03 -12.25 23.73
CA THR A 272 9.49 -12.25 23.88
C THR A 272 9.93 -13.44 24.72
N ILE A 273 10.99 -14.11 24.27
CA ILE A 273 11.69 -15.13 25.04
C ILE A 273 12.98 -14.56 25.60
N HIS A 274 13.19 -14.76 26.91
CA HIS A 274 14.42 -14.37 27.60
C HIS A 274 15.17 -15.62 28.04
N GLN A 275 16.35 -15.82 27.47
CA GLN A 275 17.23 -16.89 27.92
C GLN A 275 17.70 -16.59 29.36
N ARG A 276 17.58 -17.57 30.25
CA ARG A 276 18.03 -17.46 31.65
C ARG A 276 19.47 -17.93 31.82
N THR A 277 19.88 -18.93 31.05
CA THR A 277 21.26 -19.37 31.02
C THR A 277 22.12 -18.40 30.22
N PRO A 278 23.43 -18.29 30.51
CA PRO A 278 24.35 -17.56 29.65
C PRO A 278 24.39 -18.18 28.25
N TRP A 279 24.52 -17.35 27.22
CA TRP A 279 24.79 -17.81 25.85
C TRP A 279 26.01 -18.74 25.85
N SER A 280 25.81 -19.98 25.41
CA SER A 280 26.92 -20.86 25.12
C SER A 280 27.58 -20.42 23.81
N VAL A 281 28.90 -20.56 23.72
CA VAL A 281 29.64 -20.30 22.47
C VAL A 281 29.24 -21.30 21.38
N TYR A 282 28.66 -22.44 21.77
CA TYR A 282 28.20 -23.50 20.88
C TYR A 282 26.78 -23.93 21.25
N PRO A 283 25.89 -24.12 20.27
CA PRO A 283 24.57 -24.68 20.52
C PRO A 283 24.67 -26.14 20.99
N GLU A 284 23.64 -26.62 21.69
CA GLU A 284 23.57 -28.03 22.12
C GLU A 284 23.51 -28.99 20.93
N GLU A 285 22.98 -28.52 19.80
CA GLU A 285 22.90 -29.24 18.54
C GLU A 285 23.90 -28.65 17.52
N PRO A 286 24.67 -29.47 16.78
CA PRO A 286 25.58 -28.95 15.76
C PRO A 286 24.84 -28.14 14.71
N ILE A 287 25.33 -26.93 14.43
CA ILE A 287 24.80 -26.07 13.37
C ILE A 287 25.78 -26.00 12.20
N ILE A 288 25.23 -25.85 10.99
CA ILE A 288 26.04 -25.57 9.80
C ILE A 288 26.57 -24.15 9.90
N GLU A 289 27.89 -23.99 10.07
CA GLU A 289 28.54 -22.68 10.06
C GLU A 289 28.45 -22.07 8.66
N GLN A 290 27.94 -20.83 8.57
CA GLN A 290 27.84 -20.07 7.33
C GLN A 290 29.08 -19.18 7.18
N SER A 291 29.62 -19.07 5.95
CA SER A 291 30.65 -18.08 5.66
C SER A 291 30.07 -16.67 5.80
N PRO A 292 30.82 -15.70 6.38
CA PRO A 292 30.37 -14.32 6.51
C PRO A 292 29.94 -13.69 5.18
N GLU A 293 30.59 -14.07 4.07
CA GLU A 293 30.29 -13.58 2.73
C GLU A 293 28.93 -14.06 2.22
N GLY A 294 28.52 -15.29 2.57
CA GLY A 294 27.20 -15.84 2.23
C GLY A 294 26.05 -15.11 2.94
N VAL A 295 26.27 -14.71 4.20
CA VAL A 295 25.28 -13.98 5.04
C VAL A 295 25.05 -12.53 4.58
N LEU A 296 26.00 -11.94 3.84
CA LEU A 296 25.99 -10.52 3.45
C LEU A 296 25.32 -10.22 2.10
N THR A 297 24.86 -11.23 1.36
CA THR A 297 24.13 -11.00 0.10
C THR A 297 22.62 -10.98 0.35
N PRO A 298 21.81 -10.22 -0.44
CA PRO A 298 20.34 -10.34 -0.40
C PRO A 298 19.84 -11.74 -0.75
N TYR A 299 20.71 -12.54 -1.37
CA TYR A 299 20.52 -13.95 -1.72
C TYR A 299 21.01 -14.89 -0.63
N GLY A 300 21.69 -14.35 0.38
CA GLY A 300 22.10 -15.01 1.60
C GLY A 300 20.87 -15.43 2.36
N ASN A 301 20.45 -16.66 2.08
CA ASN A 301 19.44 -17.42 2.83
C ASN A 301 17.99 -17.17 2.41
N HIS A 302 17.74 -16.76 1.16
CA HIS A 302 16.53 -17.19 0.44
C HIS A 302 16.82 -18.44 -0.42
N MET A 303 17.80 -19.21 0.03
CA MET A 303 18.79 -19.93 -0.76
C MET A 303 19.62 -18.96 -1.62
N GLY A 304 20.94 -19.05 -1.53
CA GLY A 304 21.81 -18.49 -2.56
C GLY A 304 21.30 -19.02 -3.90
N LEU A 305 20.86 -18.13 -4.79
CA LEU A 305 20.21 -18.52 -6.05
C LEU A 305 21.09 -19.48 -6.85
N GLU A 306 22.41 -19.31 -6.78
CA GLU A 306 23.40 -20.22 -7.35
C GLU A 306 23.52 -21.54 -6.59
N ASP A 307 23.47 -21.53 -5.26
CA ASP A 307 23.63 -22.74 -4.43
C ASP A 307 22.43 -23.70 -4.53
N TRP A 308 21.20 -23.20 -4.60
CA TRP A 308 20.04 -24.05 -4.87
C TRP A 308 20.06 -24.61 -6.29
N VAL A 309 20.39 -23.77 -7.28
CA VAL A 309 20.48 -24.17 -8.69
C VAL A 309 21.56 -25.25 -8.89
N ASN A 310 22.72 -25.09 -8.25
CA ASN A 310 23.79 -26.10 -8.20
C ASN A 310 23.34 -27.38 -7.46
N SER A 311 22.52 -27.27 -6.40
CA SER A 311 21.99 -28.44 -5.69
C SER A 311 20.98 -29.26 -6.52
N GLN A 312 20.31 -28.65 -7.51
CA GLN A 312 19.35 -29.29 -8.40
C GLN A 312 19.96 -29.68 -9.76
N GLY A 313 21.24 -29.40 -9.98
CA GLY A 313 21.95 -29.69 -11.23
C GLY A 313 21.49 -28.84 -12.42
N ILE A 314 20.99 -27.62 -12.17
CA ILE A 314 20.60 -26.65 -13.20
C ILE A 314 21.78 -25.66 -13.38
N GLU A 315 22.02 -25.14 -14.59
CA GLU A 315 23.04 -24.13 -14.86
C GLU A 315 22.36 -22.77 -15.10
N LEU A 316 22.80 -21.72 -14.40
CA LEU A 316 22.24 -20.37 -14.45
C LEU A 316 23.03 -19.52 -15.47
N GLU A 317 22.42 -19.16 -16.60
CA GLU A 317 22.93 -18.07 -17.44
C GLU A 317 22.28 -16.74 -17.01
N ILE A 318 23.03 -15.90 -16.29
CA ILE A 318 22.61 -14.56 -15.90
C ILE A 318 22.96 -13.58 -17.04
N PRO A 319 21.98 -13.01 -17.76
CA PRO A 319 22.25 -12.02 -18.80
C PRO A 319 22.82 -10.74 -18.19
N SER A 320 23.81 -10.13 -18.86
CA SER A 320 24.65 -9.02 -18.37
C SER A 320 23.95 -7.69 -18.03
N GLY A 321 22.62 -7.65 -17.96
CA GLY A 321 21.80 -6.48 -17.62
C GLY A 321 20.77 -6.73 -16.51
N LEU A 322 20.85 -7.86 -15.79
CA LEU A 322 19.85 -8.31 -14.82
C LEU A 322 20.42 -8.76 -13.45
N GLU A 323 21.51 -8.15 -12.98
CA GLU A 323 21.77 -8.08 -11.53
C GLU A 323 20.75 -7.13 -10.86
N TRP A 324 19.52 -7.65 -10.70
CA TRP A 324 18.28 -7.08 -10.20
C TRP A 324 17.77 -5.74 -10.80
N GLN A 325 16.74 -5.84 -11.65
CA GLN A 325 15.66 -4.86 -11.80
C GLN A 325 14.32 -5.59 -11.53
N PRO A 326 13.41 -5.04 -10.72
CA PRO A 326 12.15 -5.70 -10.40
C PRO A 326 11.22 -5.64 -11.61
N THR A 327 10.89 -6.78 -12.23
CA THR A 327 9.80 -6.82 -13.20
C THR A 327 8.78 -7.89 -12.84
N LYS A 328 7.67 -7.44 -12.22
CA LYS A 328 6.39 -8.14 -12.33
C LYS A 328 5.84 -7.90 -13.73
N SER A 329 5.59 -8.95 -14.50
CA SER A 329 4.75 -8.88 -15.70
C SER A 329 4.20 -10.27 -16.05
N ASN A 330 3.18 -10.71 -15.31
CA ASN A 330 2.23 -11.68 -15.82
C ASN A 330 1.15 -10.91 -16.60
N TYR A 331 1.30 -10.80 -17.92
CA TYR A 331 0.18 -10.54 -18.82
C TYR A 331 0.32 -11.43 -20.05
N HIS A 332 -0.78 -12.12 -20.32
CA HIS A 332 -0.95 -13.17 -21.32
C HIS A 332 -0.38 -12.85 -22.71
N GLU A 333 0.28 -13.85 -23.28
CA GLU A 333 0.50 -13.97 -24.71
C GLU A 333 -0.81 -13.86 -25.49
N ARG A 334 -0.88 -12.91 -26.42
CA ARG A 334 -1.36 -13.18 -27.78
C ARG A 334 -0.55 -12.32 -28.75
N PRO A 335 0.02 -12.93 -29.80
CA PRO A 335 0.00 -12.28 -31.09
C PRO A 335 -0.47 -13.24 -32.17
N GLY A 336 -1.52 -12.83 -32.87
CA GLY A 336 -1.98 -13.50 -34.06
C GLY A 336 -3.02 -12.62 -34.73
N HIS A 337 -2.55 -11.60 -35.45
CA HIS A 337 -3.04 -11.25 -36.78
C HIS A 337 -2.20 -10.10 -37.33
N GLY A 338 -1.32 -10.45 -38.29
CA GLY A 338 -0.90 -9.48 -39.29
C GLY A 338 -2.07 -9.17 -40.22
N HIS A 339 -2.08 -7.96 -40.78
CA HIS A 339 -2.14 -7.72 -42.21
C HIS A 339 -2.22 -6.21 -42.51
N HIS A 340 -1.40 -5.84 -43.50
CA HIS A 340 -1.42 -4.66 -44.37
C HIS A 340 -0.86 -3.34 -43.85
#